data_AF-D7E1P6-F1
#
_entry.id   AF-D7E1P6-F1
#
_cell.length_a   1.000
_cell.length_b   1.000
_cell.length_c   1.000
_cell.angle_alpha   90.00
_cell.angle_beta   90.00
_cell.angle_gamma   90.00
#
_symmetry.space_group_name_H-M   'P 1'
#
loop_
_entity.id
_entity.type
_entity.pdbx_description
1 polymer ?
#
loop_
_entity_poly.entity_id
_entity_poly.type
_entity_poly.pdbx_seq_one_letter_code
_entity_poly.pdbx_strand_id
1 'polypeptide(L)'
;MTPATSLFTPVEADLRILADNLTQLVGNRHPILYAAAEHLFGAGGKRIRPAIVLLISRATMLEKDITPRHRRLAEITEMIHTASLVHDDVVDESNVRRGVPTVHSLFGNRIAVLAGDFLFAQSSWYLANLDNLDVVKLLSEVIMDLAAGEIQQGLNRFDTNLSTETYLKKSYYKTASLIANSSKAAGLLSEVSQKSAENLYNYGKHLGLAFQIVDDILDFTGSTDTLGKPAGSDLKSGNLTAPVLFALKEQPYLEVLIERELAQEGDLEQAVGLILDSQGIQKARELAAHHAKASGEQIATLEPSESRQALINMTDYVLSRLY
;
A
#
# COMPACT_ATOMS: atom_id res chain seq x y z
N MET A 1 -11.43 1.05 20.38
CA MET A 1 -10.82 0.81 19.06
C MET A 1 -11.93 0.87 18.02
N THR A 2 -11.81 1.75 17.04
CA THR A 2 -12.78 1.94 15.96
C THR A 2 -12.53 0.85 14.92
N PRO A 3 -13.44 -0.13 14.70
CA PRO A 3 -13.22 -1.17 13.69
C PRO A 3 -13.01 -0.54 12.31
N ALA A 4 -12.15 -1.11 11.48
CA ALA A 4 -11.87 -0.60 10.12
C ALA A 4 -13.15 -0.39 9.29
N THR A 5 -14.17 -1.22 9.52
CA THR A 5 -15.50 -1.11 8.90
C THR A 5 -16.24 0.18 9.24
N SER A 6 -16.08 0.71 10.46
CA SER A 6 -16.72 1.98 10.85
C SER A 6 -16.05 3.23 10.26
N LEU A 7 -14.76 3.12 9.88
CA LEU A 7 -14.04 4.22 9.21
C LEU A 7 -14.58 4.50 7.81
N PHE A 8 -15.19 3.51 7.17
CA PHE A 8 -15.66 3.61 5.79
C PHE A 8 -17.15 3.90 5.66
N THR A 9 -17.86 4.07 6.78
CA THR A 9 -19.29 4.39 6.80
C THR A 9 -19.70 5.49 5.80
N PRO A 10 -18.95 6.62 5.66
CA PRO A 10 -19.35 7.68 4.72
C PRO A 10 -19.30 7.29 3.23
N VAL A 11 -18.61 6.20 2.90
CA VAL A 11 -18.37 5.74 1.52
C VAL A 11 -18.72 4.27 1.31
N GLU A 12 -19.42 3.64 2.26
CA GLU A 12 -19.69 2.20 2.23
C GLU A 12 -20.52 1.81 1.00
N ALA A 13 -21.52 2.62 0.65
CA ALA A 13 -22.34 2.40 -0.55
C ALA A 13 -21.51 2.47 -1.83
N ASP A 14 -20.60 3.45 -1.94
CA ASP A 14 -19.71 3.59 -3.09
C ASP A 14 -18.70 2.43 -3.18
N LEU A 15 -18.20 1.93 -2.05
CA LEU A 15 -17.30 0.78 -2.00
C LEU A 15 -17.98 -0.52 -2.45
N ARG A 16 -19.27 -0.71 -2.12
CA ARG A 16 -20.05 -1.85 -2.61
C ARG A 16 -20.22 -1.80 -4.13
N ILE A 17 -20.61 -0.64 -4.67
CA ILE A 17 -20.72 -0.43 -6.11
C ILE A 17 -19.37 -0.66 -6.81
N LEU A 18 -18.28 -0.16 -6.23
CA LEU A 18 -16.94 -0.35 -6.76
C LEU A 18 -16.54 -1.84 -6.79
N ALA A 19 -16.88 -2.61 -5.76
CA ALA A 19 -16.59 -4.04 -5.72
C ALA A 19 -17.32 -4.79 -6.85
N ASP A 20 -18.62 -4.50 -7.03
CA ASP A 20 -19.43 -5.09 -8.11
C ASP A 20 -18.85 -4.69 -9.48
N ASN A 21 -18.52 -3.41 -9.67
CA ASN A 21 -17.93 -2.93 -10.91
C ASN A 21 -16.60 -3.62 -11.23
N LEU A 22 -15.66 -3.71 -10.27
CA LEU A 22 -14.35 -4.34 -10.50
C LEU A 22 -14.45 -5.78 -11.02
N THR A 23 -15.42 -6.57 -10.53
CA THR A 23 -15.66 -7.92 -11.06
C THR A 23 -16.16 -7.91 -12.51
N GLN A 24 -16.99 -6.93 -12.88
CA GLN A 24 -17.51 -6.79 -14.23
C GLN A 24 -16.50 -6.19 -15.22
N LEU A 25 -15.60 -5.33 -14.75
CA LEU A 25 -14.66 -4.56 -15.60
C LEU A 25 -13.62 -5.44 -16.29
N VAL A 26 -13.30 -6.61 -15.75
CA VAL A 26 -12.35 -7.53 -16.39
C VAL A 26 -12.96 -8.26 -17.60
N GLY A 27 -14.28 -8.25 -17.73
CA GLY A 27 -14.99 -8.61 -18.96
C GLY A 27 -14.89 -10.08 -19.37
N ASN A 28 -15.97 -10.63 -19.92
CA ASN A 28 -16.06 -12.02 -20.34
C ASN A 28 -15.29 -12.37 -21.63
N ARG A 29 -14.45 -11.46 -22.16
CA ARG A 29 -13.80 -11.65 -23.46
C ARG A 29 -12.67 -12.68 -23.43
N HIS A 30 -12.04 -12.90 -22.28
CA HIS A 30 -11.01 -13.92 -22.11
C HIS A 30 -11.22 -14.69 -20.80
N PRO A 31 -11.77 -15.93 -20.85
CA PRO A 31 -12.17 -16.68 -19.65
C PRO A 31 -11.08 -16.84 -18.59
N ILE A 32 -9.82 -16.98 -19.00
CA ILE A 32 -8.69 -17.12 -18.07
C ILE A 32 -8.37 -15.79 -17.35
N LEU A 33 -8.48 -14.65 -18.04
CA LEU A 33 -8.22 -13.34 -17.41
C LEU A 33 -9.37 -12.98 -16.47
N TYR A 34 -10.60 -13.32 -16.87
CA TYR A 34 -11.78 -13.20 -16.03
C TYR A 34 -11.65 -14.05 -14.76
N ALA A 35 -11.29 -15.34 -14.88
CA ALA A 35 -11.07 -16.22 -13.72
C ALA A 35 -9.95 -15.72 -12.80
N ALA A 36 -8.84 -15.21 -13.37
CA ALA A 36 -7.77 -14.59 -12.59
C ALA A 36 -8.25 -13.34 -11.84
N ALA A 37 -9.07 -12.50 -12.47
CA ALA A 37 -9.60 -11.31 -11.82
C ALA A 37 -10.71 -11.59 -10.80
N GLU A 38 -11.63 -12.52 -11.07
CA GLU A 38 -12.60 -12.99 -10.07
C GLU A 38 -11.88 -13.51 -8.84
N HIS A 39 -10.79 -14.25 -9.05
CA HIS A 39 -9.95 -14.73 -7.95
C HIS A 39 -9.32 -13.57 -7.16
N LEU A 40 -8.77 -12.56 -7.85
CA LEU A 40 -8.13 -11.39 -7.23
C LEU A 40 -9.11 -10.48 -6.47
N PHE A 41 -10.27 -10.20 -7.05
CA PHE A 41 -11.26 -9.29 -6.49
C PHE A 41 -12.24 -9.99 -5.55
N GLY A 42 -12.50 -11.29 -5.74
CA GLY A 42 -13.37 -12.12 -4.91
C GLY A 42 -12.74 -12.55 -3.57
N ALA A 43 -11.41 -12.58 -3.46
CA ALA A 43 -10.68 -12.90 -2.23
C ALA A 43 -10.83 -11.85 -1.10
N GLY A 44 -11.69 -10.84 -1.27
CA GLY A 44 -11.90 -9.77 -0.31
C GLY A 44 -10.71 -8.81 -0.19
N GLY A 45 -10.72 -7.98 0.86
CA GLY A 45 -9.67 -7.01 1.14
C GLY A 45 -10.21 -5.80 1.92
N LYS A 46 -9.35 -5.11 2.67
CA LYS A 46 -9.77 -3.93 3.47
C LYS A 46 -10.16 -2.72 2.59
N ARG A 47 -9.90 -2.75 1.28
CA ARG A 47 -10.20 -1.70 0.28
C ARG A 47 -9.84 -0.28 0.74
N ILE A 48 -8.74 -0.15 1.49
CA ILE A 48 -8.31 1.11 2.12
C ILE A 48 -8.01 2.17 1.05
N ARG A 49 -7.31 1.80 -0.04
CA ARG A 49 -6.90 2.72 -1.11
C ARG A 49 -8.09 3.37 -1.83
N PRO A 50 -9.06 2.61 -2.39
CA PRO A 50 -10.25 3.22 -2.99
C PRO A 50 -11.12 3.96 -1.97
N ALA A 51 -11.18 3.50 -0.71
CA ALA A 51 -11.90 4.22 0.35
C ALA A 51 -11.31 5.61 0.60
N ILE A 52 -9.98 5.75 0.63
CA ILE A 52 -9.31 7.06 0.77
C ILE A 52 -9.69 7.98 -0.38
N VAL A 53 -9.67 7.49 -1.63
CA VAL A 53 -10.08 8.28 -2.81
C VAL A 53 -11.51 8.78 -2.66
N LEU A 54 -12.44 7.90 -2.30
CA LEU A 54 -13.86 8.24 -2.14
C LEU A 54 -14.09 9.21 -0.97
N LEU A 55 -13.39 9.01 0.15
CA LEU A 55 -13.48 9.90 1.32
C LEU A 55 -12.97 11.30 0.99
N ILE A 56 -11.83 11.42 0.30
CA ILE A 56 -11.30 12.70 -0.17
C ILE A 56 -12.28 13.35 -1.15
N SER A 57 -12.84 12.56 -2.08
CA SER A 57 -13.83 13.04 -3.04
C SER A 57 -15.03 13.65 -2.33
N ARG A 58 -15.59 12.96 -1.32
CA ARG A 58 -16.72 13.46 -0.52
C ARG A 58 -16.33 14.66 0.35
N ALA A 59 -15.14 14.66 0.94
CA ALA A 59 -14.65 15.76 1.78
C ALA A 59 -14.36 17.05 0.99
N THR A 60 -14.17 16.95 -0.34
CA THR A 60 -13.90 18.09 -1.24
C THR A 60 -15.13 18.50 -2.07
N MET A 61 -16.22 17.73 -2.03
CA MET A 61 -17.47 17.96 -2.76
C MET A 61 -18.63 18.14 -1.77
N LEU A 62 -18.52 19.07 -0.81
CA LEU A 62 -19.51 19.17 0.27
C LEU A 62 -20.91 19.58 -0.19
N GLU A 63 -21.00 20.36 -1.27
CA GLU A 63 -22.24 20.94 -1.79
C GLU A 63 -22.92 20.07 -2.87
N LYS A 64 -22.25 19.01 -3.33
CA LYS A 64 -22.69 18.18 -4.47
C LYS A 64 -22.24 16.74 -4.31
N ASP A 65 -22.98 15.78 -4.87
CA ASP A 65 -22.50 14.39 -4.84
C ASP A 65 -21.23 14.21 -5.67
N ILE A 66 -20.43 13.20 -5.33
CA ILE A 66 -19.23 12.85 -6.09
C ILE A 66 -19.61 12.40 -7.50
N THR A 67 -18.79 12.78 -8.48
CA THR A 67 -19.07 12.47 -9.90
C THR A 67 -18.68 11.02 -10.26
N PRO A 68 -19.15 10.48 -11.40
CA PRO A 68 -18.68 9.19 -11.91
C PRO A 68 -17.15 9.12 -12.09
N ARG A 69 -16.48 10.25 -12.34
CA ARG A 69 -15.01 10.32 -12.47
C ARG A 69 -14.30 9.98 -11.16
N HIS A 70 -14.85 10.39 -10.00
CA HIS A 70 -14.30 10.06 -8.68
C HIS A 70 -14.40 8.56 -8.38
N ARG A 71 -15.57 7.97 -8.65
CA ARG A 71 -15.79 6.52 -8.49
C ARG A 71 -14.86 5.72 -9.42
N ARG A 72 -14.74 6.17 -10.67
CA ARG A 72 -13.81 5.58 -11.65
C ARG A 72 -12.35 5.70 -11.22
N LEU A 73 -11.94 6.82 -10.63
CA LEU A 73 -10.59 6.97 -10.08
C LEU A 73 -10.33 5.95 -8.96
N ALA A 74 -11.28 5.73 -8.06
CA ALA A 74 -11.15 4.72 -7.01
C ALA A 74 -11.01 3.30 -7.59
N GLU A 75 -11.77 2.96 -8.64
CA GLU A 75 -11.61 1.70 -9.38
C GLU A 75 -10.22 1.59 -10.01
N ILE A 76 -9.73 2.65 -10.67
CA ILE A 76 -8.38 2.70 -11.28
C ILE A 76 -7.30 2.46 -10.23
N THR A 77 -7.39 3.14 -9.07
CA THR A 77 -6.46 2.96 -7.95
C THR A 77 -6.40 1.50 -7.49
N GLU A 78 -7.55 0.83 -7.38
CA GLU A 78 -7.59 -0.58 -6.96
C GLU A 78 -7.10 -1.53 -8.06
N MET A 79 -7.36 -1.23 -9.34
CA MET A 79 -6.81 -2.00 -10.47
C MET A 79 -5.28 -1.92 -10.52
N ILE A 80 -4.70 -0.73 -10.37
CA ILE A 80 -3.24 -0.53 -10.33
C ILE A 80 -2.64 -1.29 -9.14
N HIS A 81 -3.25 -1.19 -7.95
CA HIS A 81 -2.79 -1.95 -6.79
C HIS A 81 -2.86 -3.46 -7.05
N THR A 82 -3.98 -3.94 -7.60
CA THR A 82 -4.17 -5.38 -7.85
C THR A 82 -3.17 -5.89 -8.88
N ALA A 83 -2.91 -5.13 -9.96
CA ALA A 83 -1.89 -5.47 -10.94
C ALA A 83 -0.51 -5.63 -10.30
N SER A 84 -0.11 -4.67 -9.46
CA SER A 84 1.18 -4.75 -8.74
C SER A 84 1.27 -6.00 -7.85
N LEU A 85 0.21 -6.38 -7.15
CA LEU A 85 0.22 -7.59 -6.31
C LEU A 85 0.38 -8.87 -7.12
N VAL A 86 -0.22 -8.95 -8.31
CA VAL A 86 -0.09 -10.13 -9.18
C VAL A 86 1.36 -10.28 -9.66
N HIS A 87 2.00 -9.17 -10.02
CA HIS A 87 3.40 -9.17 -10.43
C HIS A 87 4.34 -9.48 -9.25
N ASP A 88 4.13 -8.83 -8.10
CA ASP A 88 4.88 -9.11 -6.86
C ASP A 88 4.79 -10.58 -6.48
N ASP A 89 3.61 -11.20 -6.57
CA ASP A 89 3.45 -12.63 -6.27
C ASP A 89 4.32 -13.53 -7.15
N VAL A 90 4.54 -13.16 -8.41
CA VAL A 90 5.43 -13.89 -9.33
C VAL A 90 6.89 -13.65 -8.97
N VAL A 91 7.27 -12.40 -8.65
CA VAL A 91 8.64 -12.03 -8.28
C VAL A 91 9.06 -12.70 -6.97
N ASP A 92 8.16 -12.74 -5.99
CA ASP A 92 8.38 -13.29 -4.64
C ASP A 92 8.13 -14.81 -4.56
N GLU A 93 7.74 -15.47 -5.65
CA GLU A 93 7.36 -16.90 -5.69
C GLU A 93 6.34 -17.31 -4.60
N SER A 94 5.42 -16.40 -4.27
CA SER A 94 4.46 -16.57 -3.17
C SER A 94 3.27 -17.46 -3.54
N ASN A 95 3.18 -18.68 -2.99
CA ASN A 95 2.09 -19.61 -3.32
C ASN A 95 0.69 -19.19 -2.78
N VAL A 96 0.63 -18.37 -1.72
CA VAL A 96 -0.62 -17.99 -1.03
C VAL A 96 -0.63 -16.50 -0.71
N ARG A 97 -1.79 -15.84 -0.92
CA ARG A 97 -2.06 -14.46 -0.51
C ARG A 97 -3.44 -14.36 0.13
N ARG A 98 -3.54 -13.71 1.31
CA ARG A 98 -4.80 -13.60 2.08
C ARG A 98 -5.49 -14.95 2.35
N GLY A 99 -4.72 -16.01 2.52
CA GLY A 99 -5.23 -17.37 2.77
C GLY A 99 -5.78 -18.08 1.52
N VAL A 100 -5.71 -17.48 0.34
CA VAL A 100 -6.08 -18.12 -0.94
C VAL A 100 -4.83 -18.34 -1.82
N PRO A 101 -4.81 -19.39 -2.66
CA PRO A 101 -3.71 -19.60 -3.61
C PRO A 101 -3.47 -18.37 -4.49
N THR A 102 -2.25 -18.06 -4.90
CA THR A 102 -2.00 -16.92 -5.82
C THR A 102 -2.36 -17.24 -7.26
N VAL A 103 -2.50 -16.21 -8.10
CA VAL A 103 -2.81 -16.40 -9.53
C VAL A 103 -1.72 -17.23 -10.23
N HIS A 104 -0.45 -17.02 -9.91
CA HIS A 104 0.63 -17.80 -10.51
C HIS A 104 0.64 -19.26 -10.01
N SER A 105 0.28 -19.51 -8.75
CA SER A 105 0.10 -20.87 -8.22
C SER A 105 -1.01 -21.62 -8.98
N LEU A 106 -2.09 -20.94 -9.34
CA LEU A 106 -3.24 -21.57 -10.00
C LEU A 106 -3.10 -21.68 -11.52
N PHE A 107 -2.54 -20.66 -12.16
CA PHE A 107 -2.55 -20.50 -13.62
C PHE A 107 -1.16 -20.38 -14.24
N GLY A 108 -0.10 -20.41 -13.42
CA GLY A 108 1.29 -20.29 -13.85
C GLY A 108 1.76 -18.84 -14.05
N ASN A 109 3.07 -18.64 -14.00
CA ASN A 109 3.71 -17.32 -14.09
C ASN A 109 3.31 -16.54 -15.35
N ARG A 110 3.20 -17.24 -16.50
CA ARG A 110 2.82 -16.60 -17.78
C ARG A 110 1.44 -15.94 -17.71
N ILE A 111 0.46 -16.61 -17.11
CA ILE A 111 -0.89 -16.05 -16.98
C ILE A 111 -0.91 -14.93 -15.94
N ALA A 112 -0.18 -15.07 -14.83
CA ALA A 112 -0.09 -14.02 -13.83
C ALA A 112 0.49 -12.71 -14.40
N VAL A 113 1.61 -12.78 -15.13
CA VAL A 113 2.21 -11.60 -15.78
C VAL A 113 1.21 -10.93 -16.73
N LEU A 114 0.59 -11.70 -17.62
CA LEU A 114 -0.40 -11.18 -18.58
C LEU A 114 -1.67 -10.62 -17.90
N ALA A 115 -2.08 -11.19 -16.76
CA ALA A 115 -3.20 -10.66 -15.98
C ALA A 115 -2.87 -9.31 -15.35
N GLY A 116 -1.67 -9.15 -14.80
CA GLY A 116 -1.20 -7.85 -14.32
C GLY A 116 -1.08 -6.82 -15.45
N ASP A 117 -0.51 -7.21 -16.60
CA ASP A 117 -0.40 -6.34 -17.78
C ASP A 117 -1.76 -5.88 -18.28
N PHE A 118 -2.74 -6.80 -18.33
CA PHE A 118 -4.11 -6.50 -18.72
C PHE A 118 -4.74 -5.48 -17.76
N LEU A 119 -4.58 -5.65 -16.44
CA LEU A 119 -5.10 -4.71 -15.45
C LEU A 119 -4.44 -3.33 -15.57
N PHE A 120 -3.12 -3.26 -15.81
CA PHE A 120 -2.45 -1.98 -16.07
C PHE A 120 -2.97 -1.30 -17.34
N ALA A 121 -3.11 -2.04 -18.44
CA ALA A 121 -3.63 -1.51 -19.70
C ALA A 121 -5.08 -1.02 -19.56
N GLN A 122 -5.92 -1.80 -18.87
CA GLN A 122 -7.31 -1.46 -18.61
C GLN A 122 -7.44 -0.23 -17.71
N SER A 123 -6.61 -0.14 -16.67
CA SER A 123 -6.53 1.04 -15.79
C SER A 123 -6.11 2.29 -16.57
N SER A 124 -5.14 2.16 -17.49
CA SER A 124 -4.67 3.24 -18.36
C SER A 124 -5.76 3.72 -19.33
N TRP A 125 -6.54 2.79 -19.88
CA TRP A 125 -7.68 3.12 -20.73
C TRP A 125 -8.74 3.92 -19.95
N TYR A 126 -9.11 3.46 -18.75
CA TYR A 126 -10.07 4.20 -17.91
C TYR A 126 -9.52 5.55 -17.46
N LEU A 127 -8.23 5.63 -17.16
CA LEU A 127 -7.54 6.85 -16.77
C LEU A 127 -7.59 7.90 -17.89
N ALA A 128 -7.35 7.51 -19.14
CA ALA A 128 -7.49 8.40 -20.30
C ALA A 128 -8.93 8.92 -20.46
N ASN A 129 -9.93 8.07 -20.20
CA ASN A 129 -11.35 8.43 -20.24
C ASN A 129 -11.81 9.29 -19.05
N LEU A 130 -10.95 9.53 -18.06
CA LEU A 130 -11.23 10.56 -17.07
C LEU A 130 -11.15 11.96 -17.69
N ASP A 131 -10.50 12.16 -18.83
CA ASP A 131 -10.35 13.47 -19.50
C ASP A 131 -9.77 14.56 -18.57
N ASN A 132 -8.67 14.21 -17.88
CA ASN A 132 -7.87 15.13 -17.08
C ASN A 132 -6.40 14.76 -17.19
N LEU A 133 -5.62 15.57 -17.91
CA LEU A 133 -4.22 15.27 -18.21
C LEU A 133 -3.34 15.20 -16.95
N ASP A 134 -3.61 16.03 -15.94
CA ASP A 134 -2.83 16.03 -14.71
C ASP A 134 -3.08 14.75 -13.91
N VAL A 135 -4.33 14.30 -13.82
CA VAL A 135 -4.69 13.00 -13.23
C VAL A 135 -4.03 11.85 -14.00
N VAL A 136 -4.02 11.89 -15.34
CA VAL A 136 -3.34 10.88 -16.16
C VAL A 136 -1.85 10.81 -15.84
N LYS A 137 -1.17 11.96 -15.74
CA LYS A 137 0.26 12.02 -15.41
C LYS A 137 0.55 11.46 -14.03
N LEU A 138 -0.23 11.87 -13.02
CA LEU A 138 -0.03 11.42 -11.63
C LEU A 138 -0.14 9.90 -11.49
N LEU A 139 -1.16 9.28 -12.09
CA LEU A 139 -1.36 7.84 -11.96
C LEU A 139 -0.44 7.04 -12.88
N SER A 140 0.04 7.62 -13.99
CA SER A 140 1.10 7.02 -14.81
C SER A 140 2.44 7.02 -14.08
N GLU A 141 2.74 8.08 -13.33
CA GLU A 141 3.93 8.17 -12.46
C GLU A 141 3.91 7.07 -11.40
N VAL A 142 2.76 6.77 -10.81
CA VAL A 142 2.62 5.66 -9.85
C VAL A 142 3.04 4.32 -10.47
N ILE A 143 2.66 4.03 -11.71
CA ILE A 143 3.03 2.75 -12.36
C ILE A 143 4.56 2.65 -12.51
N MET A 144 5.21 3.76 -12.87
CA MET A 144 6.68 3.83 -12.92
C MET A 144 7.32 3.69 -11.54
N ASP A 145 6.77 4.39 -10.54
CA ASP A 145 7.23 4.32 -9.15
C ASP A 145 7.16 2.89 -8.61
N LEU A 146 6.04 2.17 -8.80
CA LEU A 146 5.89 0.80 -8.33
C LEU A 146 6.98 -0.12 -8.88
N ALA A 147 7.23 -0.06 -10.20
CA ALA A 147 8.29 -0.83 -10.83
C ALA A 147 9.70 -0.43 -10.31
N ALA A 148 9.96 0.88 -10.17
CA ALA A 148 11.22 1.37 -9.65
C ALA A 148 11.46 0.95 -8.18
N GLY A 149 10.40 0.96 -7.36
CA GLY A 149 10.42 0.50 -5.97
C GLY A 149 10.76 -0.98 -5.85
N GLU A 150 10.20 -1.81 -6.73
CA GLU A 150 10.47 -3.25 -6.76
C GLU A 150 11.92 -3.55 -7.19
N ILE A 151 12.41 -2.87 -8.23
CA ILE A 151 13.81 -2.98 -8.66
C ILE A 151 14.75 -2.56 -7.53
N GLN A 152 14.46 -1.44 -6.85
CA GLN A 152 15.26 -0.98 -5.72
C GLN A 152 15.26 -1.96 -4.55
N GLN A 153 14.13 -2.62 -4.27
CA GLN A 153 14.08 -3.67 -3.24
C GLN A 153 15.03 -4.82 -3.59
N GLY A 154 14.99 -5.29 -4.84
CA GLY A 154 15.87 -6.37 -5.32
C GLY A 154 17.36 -6.02 -5.27
N LEU A 155 17.73 -4.79 -5.64
CA LEU A 155 19.13 -4.34 -5.65
C LEU A 155 19.75 -4.15 -4.26
N ASN A 156 18.93 -3.89 -3.24
CA ASN A 156 19.40 -3.58 -1.88
C ASN A 156 19.21 -4.76 -0.91
N ARG A 157 19.04 -5.99 -1.42
CA ARG A 157 18.88 -7.18 -0.56
C ARG A 157 20.15 -7.41 0.27
N PHE A 158 19.97 -7.62 1.57
CA PHE A 158 21.03 -7.82 2.56
C PHE A 158 22.06 -6.68 2.66
N ASP A 159 21.78 -5.50 2.09
CA ASP A 159 22.70 -4.35 2.15
C ASP A 159 22.62 -3.63 3.50
N THR A 160 23.56 -3.92 4.39
CA THR A 160 23.65 -3.31 5.74
C THR A 160 24.00 -1.82 5.71
N ASN A 161 24.48 -1.30 4.57
CA ASN A 161 24.76 0.13 4.37
C ASN A 161 23.52 0.92 3.92
N LEU A 162 22.36 0.27 3.78
CA LEU A 162 21.13 0.90 3.35
C LEU A 162 20.74 2.07 4.28
N SER A 163 20.71 3.27 3.72
CA SER A 163 20.31 4.45 4.48
C SER A 163 18.80 4.46 4.78
N THR A 164 18.40 5.09 5.88
CA THR A 164 16.98 5.33 6.20
C THR A 164 16.28 6.14 5.09
N GLU A 165 16.99 7.03 4.39
CA GLU A 165 16.45 7.79 3.27
C GLU A 165 16.14 6.88 2.08
N THR A 166 17.04 5.97 1.72
CA THR A 166 16.83 4.98 0.65
C THR A 166 15.65 4.07 0.97
N TYR A 167 15.55 3.61 2.22
CA TYR A 167 14.40 2.83 2.71
C TYR A 167 13.09 3.62 2.57
N LEU A 168 13.04 4.89 2.98
CA LEU A 168 11.85 5.73 2.86
C LEU A 168 11.48 5.99 1.40
N LYS A 169 12.47 6.18 0.52
CA LYS A 169 12.25 6.36 -0.92
C LYS A 169 11.66 5.11 -1.56
N LYS A 170 12.22 3.93 -1.27
CA LYS A 170 11.65 2.64 -1.70
C LYS A 170 10.23 2.45 -1.18
N SER A 171 9.99 2.76 0.09
CA SER A 171 8.67 2.63 0.73
C SER A 171 7.66 3.62 0.15
N TYR A 172 8.11 4.81 -0.25
CA TYR A 172 7.30 5.74 -1.01
C TYR A 172 6.91 5.13 -2.37
N TYR A 173 7.87 4.65 -3.15
CA TYR A 173 7.61 4.09 -4.47
C TYR A 173 6.69 2.86 -4.45
N LYS A 174 6.95 1.89 -3.57
CA LYS A 174 6.19 0.63 -3.50
C LYS A 174 4.79 0.80 -2.90
N THR A 175 4.60 1.74 -1.98
CA THR A 175 3.36 1.83 -1.18
C THR A 175 2.73 3.21 -1.17
N ALA A 176 3.48 4.25 -0.82
CA ALA A 176 2.89 5.56 -0.55
C ALA A 176 2.52 6.36 -1.82
N SER A 177 3.23 6.15 -2.94
CA SER A 177 3.04 6.89 -4.19
C SER A 177 1.62 6.74 -4.71
N LEU A 178 1.09 5.51 -4.73
CA LEU A 178 -0.29 5.26 -5.16
C LEU A 178 -1.31 6.02 -4.31
N ILE A 179 -1.12 6.06 -2.99
CA ILE A 179 -2.04 6.76 -2.07
C ILE A 179 -1.91 8.28 -2.25
N ALA A 180 -0.69 8.80 -2.34
CA ALA A 180 -0.40 10.22 -2.52
C ALA A 180 -0.98 10.76 -3.82
N ASN A 181 -0.67 10.11 -4.94
CA ASN A 181 -1.11 10.54 -6.26
C ASN A 181 -2.62 10.35 -6.45
N SER A 182 -3.21 9.27 -5.93
CA SER A 182 -4.68 9.10 -5.98
C SER A 182 -5.41 10.13 -5.11
N SER A 183 -4.83 10.51 -3.96
CA SER A 183 -5.39 11.56 -3.08
C SER A 183 -5.37 12.93 -3.78
N LYS A 184 -4.26 13.28 -4.42
CA LYS A 184 -4.13 14.49 -5.24
C LYS A 184 -5.11 14.48 -6.40
N ALA A 185 -5.18 13.37 -7.14
CA ALA A 185 -6.07 13.20 -8.28
C ALA A 185 -7.55 13.37 -7.90
N ALA A 186 -7.98 12.86 -6.75
CA ALA A 186 -9.33 13.07 -6.24
C ALA A 186 -9.63 14.56 -6.04
N GLY A 187 -8.70 15.31 -5.43
CA GLY A 187 -8.83 16.77 -5.29
C GLY A 187 -8.89 17.51 -6.62
N LEU A 188 -8.06 17.12 -7.60
CA LEU A 188 -8.07 17.72 -8.93
C LEU A 188 -9.39 17.50 -9.67
N LEU A 189 -10.02 16.33 -9.51
CA LEU A 189 -11.36 16.06 -10.05
C LEU A 189 -12.47 16.86 -9.36
N SER A 190 -12.25 17.27 -8.11
CA SER A 190 -13.10 18.21 -7.37
C SER A 190 -12.79 19.69 -7.66
N GLU A 191 -11.80 19.98 -8.50
CA GLU A 191 -11.37 21.35 -8.86
C GLU A 191 -10.91 22.19 -7.66
N VAL A 192 -10.28 21.56 -6.66
CA VAL A 192 -9.72 22.29 -5.50
C VAL A 192 -8.51 23.14 -5.90
N SER A 193 -8.14 24.11 -5.05
CA SER A 193 -6.94 24.93 -5.29
C SER A 193 -5.67 24.07 -5.37
N GLN A 194 -4.63 24.53 -6.09
CA GLN A 194 -3.34 23.82 -6.14
C GLN A 194 -2.77 23.54 -4.75
N LYS A 195 -2.91 24.49 -3.82
CA LYS A 195 -2.46 24.32 -2.43
C LYS A 195 -3.21 23.18 -1.74
N SER A 196 -4.53 23.11 -1.91
CA SER A 196 -5.33 22.00 -1.38
C SER A 196 -4.94 20.67 -2.03
N ALA A 197 -4.67 20.64 -3.33
CA ALA A 197 -4.22 19.44 -4.03
C ALA A 197 -2.85 18.93 -3.51
N GLU A 198 -1.90 19.83 -3.22
CA GLU A 198 -0.62 19.44 -2.60
C GLU A 198 -0.79 18.95 -1.16
N ASN A 199 -1.70 19.54 -0.38
CA ASN A 199 -2.03 19.03 0.96
C ASN A 199 -2.58 17.60 0.88
N LEU A 200 -3.46 17.31 -0.09
CA LEU A 200 -3.99 15.97 -0.31
C LEU A 200 -2.90 14.96 -0.72
N TYR A 201 -1.96 15.39 -1.56
CA TYR A 201 -0.78 14.59 -1.89
C TYR A 201 0.03 14.24 -0.63
N ASN A 202 0.35 15.25 0.18
CA ASN A 202 1.15 15.08 1.40
C ASN A 202 0.42 14.23 2.45
N TYR A 203 -0.91 14.37 2.56
CA TYR A 203 -1.76 13.49 3.37
C TYR A 203 -1.53 12.03 2.98
N GLY A 204 -1.71 11.71 1.68
CA GLY A 204 -1.59 10.34 1.18
C GLY A 204 -0.16 9.79 1.27
N LYS A 205 0.86 10.63 1.00
CA LYS A 205 2.28 10.29 1.11
C LYS A 205 2.62 9.87 2.54
N HIS A 206 2.27 10.71 3.52
CA HIS A 206 2.59 10.43 4.91
C HIS A 206 1.77 9.25 5.47
N LEU A 207 0.50 9.13 5.09
CA LEU A 207 -0.31 7.98 5.47
C LEU A 207 0.27 6.67 4.93
N GLY A 208 0.69 6.65 3.67
CA GLY A 208 1.27 5.46 3.04
C GLY A 208 2.61 5.06 3.65
N LEU A 209 3.46 6.03 4.01
CA LEU A 209 4.71 5.76 4.73
C LEU A 209 4.43 5.21 6.13
N ALA A 210 3.50 5.80 6.88
CA ALA A 210 3.10 5.27 8.19
C ALA A 210 2.55 3.85 8.08
N PHE A 211 1.74 3.57 7.05
CA PHE A 211 1.19 2.24 6.81
C PHE A 211 2.28 1.20 6.57
N GLN A 212 3.27 1.52 5.72
CA GLN A 212 4.39 0.62 5.45
C GLN A 212 5.23 0.37 6.69
N ILE A 213 5.59 1.40 7.43
CA ILE A 213 6.42 1.23 8.63
C ILE A 213 5.68 0.40 9.70
N VAL A 214 4.36 0.57 9.83
CA VAL A 214 3.55 -0.27 10.72
C VAL A 214 3.56 -1.73 10.26
N ASP A 215 3.40 -2.00 8.95
CA ASP A 215 3.48 -3.36 8.40
C ASP A 215 4.85 -3.99 8.70
N ASP A 216 5.94 -3.23 8.50
CA ASP A 216 7.31 -3.67 8.79
C ASP A 216 7.54 -3.97 10.29
N ILE A 217 6.93 -3.20 11.20
CA ILE A 217 7.00 -3.48 12.65
C ILE A 217 6.21 -4.76 12.98
N LEU A 218 5.06 -4.94 12.34
CA LEU A 218 4.22 -6.11 12.55
C LEU A 218 4.90 -7.39 12.08
N ASP A 219 5.76 -7.36 11.06
CA ASP A 219 6.57 -8.52 10.64
C ASP A 219 7.43 -9.10 11.79
N PHE A 220 7.80 -8.31 12.79
CA PHE A 220 8.55 -8.79 13.97
C PHE A 220 7.69 -9.00 15.22
N THR A 221 6.59 -8.25 15.36
CA THR A 221 5.83 -8.16 16.62
C THR A 221 4.46 -8.86 16.58
N GLY A 222 3.92 -9.11 15.39
CA GLY A 222 2.62 -9.77 15.25
C GLY A 222 2.73 -11.27 15.51
N SER A 223 1.65 -11.86 16.04
CA SER A 223 1.59 -13.31 16.19
C SER A 223 1.46 -14.00 14.83
N THR A 224 1.99 -15.21 14.72
CA THR A 224 1.93 -16.05 13.51
C THR A 224 0.48 -16.25 13.04
N ASP A 225 -0.47 -16.36 13.98
CA ASP A 225 -1.91 -16.48 13.71
C ASP A 225 -2.52 -15.23 13.07
N THR A 226 -1.98 -14.04 13.36
CA THR A 226 -2.52 -12.76 12.84
C THR A 226 -1.88 -12.38 11.51
N LEU A 227 -0.61 -12.73 11.29
CA LEU A 227 0.15 -12.40 10.08
C LEU A 227 0.07 -13.47 8.99
N GLY A 228 -0.20 -14.73 9.36
CA GLY A 228 -0.18 -15.86 8.44
C GLY A 228 1.23 -16.22 7.91
N LYS A 229 2.28 -15.64 8.50
CA LYS A 229 3.71 -15.86 8.18
C LYS A 229 4.56 -15.86 9.46
N PRO A 230 5.71 -16.56 9.49
CA PRO A 230 6.64 -16.50 10.62
C PRO A 230 7.25 -15.10 10.77
N ALA A 231 7.62 -14.73 11.99
CA ALA A 231 8.22 -13.43 12.27
C ALA A 231 9.57 -13.27 11.55
N GLY A 232 9.87 -12.05 11.09
CA GLY A 232 11.09 -11.74 10.36
C GLY A 232 11.10 -12.29 8.92
N SER A 233 9.94 -12.40 8.28
CA SER A 233 9.85 -12.94 6.92
C SER A 233 10.52 -12.01 5.90
N ASP A 234 10.41 -10.70 6.10
CA ASP A 234 11.10 -9.71 5.28
C ASP A 234 12.61 -9.82 5.45
N LEU A 235 13.08 -9.94 6.69
CA LEU A 235 14.50 -10.12 7.01
C LEU A 235 15.07 -11.40 6.37
N LYS A 236 14.33 -12.51 6.43
CA LYS A 236 14.73 -13.77 5.79
C LYS A 236 14.91 -13.63 4.27
N SER A 237 14.09 -12.80 3.63
CA SER A 237 14.21 -12.51 2.20
C SER A 237 15.34 -11.51 1.88
N GLY A 238 15.98 -10.92 2.89
CA GLY A 238 17.01 -9.89 2.75
C GLY A 238 16.47 -8.47 2.60
N ASN A 239 15.16 -8.25 2.78
CA ASN A 239 14.58 -6.92 2.80
C ASN A 239 14.81 -6.28 4.18
N LEU A 240 15.76 -5.34 4.26
CA LEU A 240 16.08 -4.67 5.52
C LEU A 240 15.11 -3.50 5.76
N THR A 241 14.16 -3.72 6.66
CA THR A 241 13.09 -2.78 7.02
C THR A 241 13.49 -1.84 8.15
N ALA A 242 12.66 -0.83 8.45
CA ALA A 242 12.98 0.19 9.46
C ALA A 242 13.45 -0.36 10.83
N PRO A 243 12.79 -1.39 11.43
CA PRO A 243 13.27 -1.99 12.67
C PRO A 243 14.71 -2.50 12.58
N VAL A 244 15.07 -3.16 11.48
CA VAL A 244 16.41 -3.71 11.23
C VAL A 244 17.44 -2.60 11.10
N LEU A 245 17.15 -1.57 10.28
CA LEU A 245 18.06 -0.44 10.05
C LEU A 245 18.36 0.36 11.32
N PHE A 246 17.40 0.44 12.24
CA PHE A 246 17.62 1.05 13.55
C PHE A 246 18.38 0.12 14.50
N ALA A 247 18.09 -1.18 14.48
CA ALA A 247 18.78 -2.18 15.31
C ALA A 247 20.26 -2.33 14.93
N LEU A 248 20.61 -2.26 13.65
CA LEU A 248 22.00 -2.32 13.14
C LEU A 248 22.92 -1.27 13.79
N LYS A 249 22.38 -0.11 14.18
CA LYS A 249 23.13 0.96 14.85
C LYS A 249 23.50 0.62 16.29
N GLU A 250 22.81 -0.34 16.91
CA GLU A 250 22.94 -0.72 18.31
C GLU A 250 23.53 -2.12 18.49
N GLN A 251 23.31 -3.01 17.53
CA GLN A 251 23.72 -4.41 17.57
C GLN A 251 24.66 -4.73 16.38
N PRO A 252 25.97 -4.43 16.46
CA PRO A 252 26.89 -4.65 15.35
C PRO A 252 26.98 -6.12 14.90
N TYR A 253 26.71 -7.09 15.78
CA TYR A 253 26.71 -8.50 15.39
C TYR A 253 25.57 -8.85 14.42
N LEU A 254 24.50 -8.05 14.36
CA LEU A 254 23.42 -8.23 13.40
C LEU A 254 23.91 -8.09 11.96
N GLU A 255 24.90 -7.22 11.70
CA GLU A 255 25.53 -7.06 10.38
C GLU A 255 26.16 -8.38 9.91
N VAL A 256 26.90 -9.07 10.79
CA VAL A 256 27.55 -10.35 10.47
C VAL A 256 26.52 -11.42 10.07
N LEU A 257 25.35 -11.44 10.73
CA LEU A 257 24.26 -12.37 10.42
C LEU A 257 23.63 -12.08 9.05
N ILE A 258 23.47 -10.79 8.73
CA ILE A 258 22.86 -10.34 7.48
C ILE A 258 23.81 -10.52 6.29
N GLU A 259 25.10 -10.19 6.44
CA GLU A 259 26.12 -10.33 5.38
C GLU A 259 26.32 -11.78 4.94
N ARG A 260 26.07 -12.75 5.83
CA ARG A 260 26.06 -14.18 5.48
C ARG A 260 24.69 -14.70 5.05
N GLU A 261 23.76 -13.80 4.73
CA GLU A 261 22.41 -14.07 4.26
C GLU A 261 21.61 -15.01 5.18
N LEU A 262 21.88 -14.97 6.49
CA LEU A 262 21.23 -15.82 7.48
C LEU A 262 21.33 -17.32 7.15
N ALA A 263 22.44 -17.73 6.51
CA ALA A 263 22.59 -19.07 5.95
C ALA A 263 22.80 -20.20 6.98
N GLN A 264 23.13 -19.87 8.24
CA GLN A 264 23.35 -20.89 9.28
C GLN A 264 22.07 -21.18 10.08
N GLU A 265 21.99 -22.40 10.62
CA GLU A 265 20.89 -22.79 11.50
C GLU A 265 20.85 -21.90 12.74
N GLY A 266 19.69 -21.27 13.00
CA GLY A 266 19.51 -20.34 14.12
C GLY A 266 19.78 -18.87 13.80
N ASP A 267 20.28 -18.53 12.61
CA ASP A 267 20.64 -17.14 12.25
C ASP A 267 19.45 -16.20 12.30
N LEU A 268 18.32 -16.63 11.71
CA LEU A 268 17.11 -15.84 11.69
C LEU A 268 16.59 -15.60 13.10
N GLU A 269 16.54 -16.65 13.92
CA GLU A 269 16.09 -16.58 15.30
C GLU A 269 16.97 -15.65 16.13
N GLN A 270 18.30 -15.74 15.95
CA GLN A 270 19.25 -14.86 16.63
C GLN A 270 19.12 -13.41 16.15
N ALA A 271 18.99 -13.18 14.85
CA ALA A 271 18.83 -11.84 14.28
C ALA A 271 17.53 -11.19 14.77
N VAL A 272 16.42 -11.92 14.78
CA VAL A 272 15.14 -11.48 15.33
C VAL A 272 15.27 -11.17 16.83
N GLY A 273 15.96 -12.01 17.60
CA GLY A 273 16.27 -11.76 19.01
C GLY A 273 17.01 -10.44 19.22
N LEU A 274 18.09 -10.19 18.47
CA LEU A 274 18.85 -8.94 18.54
C LEU A 274 18.02 -7.71 18.19
N ILE A 275 17.12 -7.83 17.21
CA ILE A 275 16.21 -6.73 16.83
C ILE A 275 15.22 -6.45 17.96
N LEU A 276 14.63 -7.49 18.56
CA LEU A 276 13.70 -7.37 19.70
C LEU A 276 14.36 -6.81 20.96
N ASP A 277 15.63 -7.14 21.20
CA ASP A 277 16.42 -6.66 22.35
C ASP A 277 16.99 -5.23 22.14
N SER A 278 16.88 -4.67 20.92
CA SER A 278 17.30 -3.31 20.58
C SER A 278 16.17 -2.28 20.71
N GLN A 279 16.48 -1.00 20.54
CA GLN A 279 15.47 0.06 20.35
C GLN A 279 14.98 0.18 18.89
N GLY A 280 15.31 -0.78 18.02
CA GLY A 280 14.97 -0.73 16.60
C GLY A 280 13.45 -0.62 16.35
N ILE A 281 12.66 -1.45 17.03
CA ILE A 281 11.19 -1.42 16.94
C ILE A 281 10.64 -0.11 17.50
N GLN A 282 11.16 0.36 18.64
CA GLN A 282 10.69 1.59 19.27
C GLN A 282 10.94 2.82 18.37
N LYS A 283 12.12 2.93 17.76
CA LYS A 283 12.45 3.99 16.79
C LYS A 283 11.59 3.91 15.52
N ALA A 284 11.30 2.70 15.04
CA ALA A 284 10.36 2.51 13.93
C ALA A 284 8.94 2.98 14.28
N ARG A 285 8.47 2.72 15.52
CA ARG A 285 7.17 3.23 16.01
C ARG A 285 7.13 4.76 16.04
N GLU A 286 8.19 5.40 16.51
CA GLU A 286 8.32 6.86 16.51
C GLU A 286 8.28 7.44 15.09
N LEU A 287 8.96 6.79 14.14
CA LEU A 287 8.94 7.19 12.73
C LEU A 287 7.54 7.03 12.11
N ALA A 288 6.83 5.94 12.40
CA ALA A 288 5.45 5.74 11.97
C ALA A 288 4.52 6.81 12.56
N ALA A 289 4.66 7.12 13.86
CA ALA A 289 3.86 8.14 14.54
C ALA A 289 4.12 9.54 13.98
N HIS A 290 5.37 9.87 13.65
CA HIS A 290 5.73 11.11 12.99
C HIS A 290 4.98 11.27 11.66
N HIS A 291 5.00 10.25 10.81
CA HIS A 291 4.28 10.29 9.54
C HIS A 291 2.76 10.30 9.70
N ALA A 292 2.18 9.52 10.63
CA ALA A 292 0.74 9.56 10.89
C ALA A 292 0.28 10.97 11.33
N LYS A 293 1.03 11.62 12.24
CA LYS A 293 0.77 12.99 12.66
C LYS A 293 0.87 13.97 11.49
N ALA A 294 1.95 13.91 10.72
CA ALA A 294 2.15 14.77 9.56
C ALA A 294 1.03 14.61 8.52
N SER A 295 0.49 13.39 8.35
CA SER A 295 -0.67 13.13 7.49
C SER A 295 -1.93 13.85 8.01
N GLY A 296 -2.26 13.69 9.30
CA GLY A 296 -3.44 14.31 9.91
C GLY A 296 -3.43 15.85 9.83
N GLU A 297 -2.26 16.47 9.97
CA GLU A 297 -2.09 17.93 9.83
C GLU A 297 -2.47 18.44 8.44
N GLN A 298 -2.21 17.67 7.37
CA GLN A 298 -2.54 18.07 6.00
C GLN A 298 -4.05 18.10 5.76
N ILE A 299 -4.77 17.10 6.26
CA ILE A 299 -6.22 16.95 6.02
C ILE A 299 -7.08 17.85 6.92
N ALA A 300 -6.52 18.33 8.04
CA ALA A 300 -7.18 19.27 8.93
C ALA A 300 -7.54 20.61 8.24
N THR A 301 -6.92 20.91 7.09
CA THR A 301 -7.21 22.10 6.27
C THR A 301 -8.51 22.02 5.47
N LEU A 302 -9.11 20.83 5.33
CA LEU A 302 -10.43 20.67 4.71
C LEU A 302 -11.55 21.11 5.65
N GLU A 303 -12.66 21.55 5.07
CA GLU A 303 -13.89 21.86 5.79
C GLU A 303 -14.41 20.65 6.61
N PRO A 304 -15.01 20.88 7.80
CA PRO A 304 -15.57 19.82 8.62
C PRO A 304 -16.63 18.97 7.91
N SER A 305 -16.40 17.66 7.88
CA SER A 305 -17.33 16.66 7.36
C SER A 305 -17.06 15.29 7.98
N GLU A 306 -18.02 14.38 7.89
CA GLU A 306 -17.83 12.98 8.32
C GLU A 306 -16.67 12.32 7.56
N SER A 307 -16.54 12.60 6.26
CA SER A 307 -15.45 12.08 5.43
C SER A 307 -14.08 12.62 5.86
N ARG A 308 -13.99 13.92 6.20
CA ARG A 308 -12.75 14.47 6.77
C ARG A 308 -12.41 13.78 8.10
N GLN A 309 -13.40 13.59 8.97
CA GLN A 309 -13.18 12.93 10.26
C GLN A 309 -12.72 11.47 10.07
N ALA A 310 -13.29 10.75 9.10
CA ALA A 310 -12.86 9.41 8.74
C ALA A 310 -11.40 9.36 8.24
N LEU A 311 -10.96 10.35 7.47
CA LEU A 311 -9.56 10.48 7.03
C LEU A 311 -8.62 10.77 8.21
N ILE A 312 -9.03 11.59 9.17
CA ILE A 312 -8.26 11.81 10.42
C ILE A 312 -8.18 10.50 11.19
N ASN A 313 -9.31 9.83 11.43
CA ASN A 313 -9.37 8.57 12.16
C ASN A 313 -8.57 7.44 11.48
N MET A 314 -8.36 7.52 10.15
CA MET A 314 -7.50 6.59 9.43
C MET A 314 -6.04 6.67 9.91
N THR A 315 -5.55 7.87 10.22
CA THR A 315 -4.19 8.06 10.73
C THR A 315 -4.01 7.39 12.10
N ASP A 316 -4.99 7.52 12.98
CA ASP A 316 -5.02 6.85 14.29
C ASP A 316 -5.16 5.34 14.15
N TYR A 317 -6.03 4.89 13.23
CA TYR A 317 -6.23 3.47 12.96
C TYR A 317 -4.93 2.79 12.54
N VAL A 318 -4.13 3.42 11.67
CA VAL A 318 -2.84 2.87 11.24
C VAL A 318 -1.94 2.57 12.42
N LEU A 319 -1.80 3.50 13.37
CA LEU A 319 -0.98 3.28 14.56
C LEU A 319 -1.60 2.29 15.55
N SER A 320 -2.93 2.29 15.68
CA SER A 320 -3.63 1.40 16.61
C SER A 320 -3.42 -0.09 16.31
N ARG A 321 -3.03 -0.43 15.07
CA ARG A 321 -2.71 -1.81 14.67
C ARG A 321 -1.51 -2.40 15.41
N LEU A 322 -0.70 -1.56 16.05
CA LEU A 322 0.47 -1.98 16.83
C LEU A 322 0.11 -2.44 18.26
N TYR A 323 -1.15 -2.31 18.69
CA TYR A 323 -1.60 -2.50 20.08
C TYR A 323 -2.83 -3.40 20.19
#